data_AF-A0A1H3N8E3-F1
#
_entry.id   AF-A0A1H3N8E3-F1
#
_cell.length_a   1.000
_cell.length_b   1.000
_cell.length_c   1.000
_cell.angle_alpha   90.00
_cell.angle_beta   90.00
_cell.angle_gamma   90.00
#
_symmetry.space_group_name_H-M   'P 1'
#
loop_
_entity.id
_entity.type
_entity.pdbx_description
1 polymer ?
#
loop_
_entity_poly.entity_id
_entity_poly.type
_entity_poly.pdbx_seq_one_letter_code
_entity_poly.pdbx_strand_id
1 'polypeptide(L)'
;MVSRRVQRVLLLSNGFGGATMAAYCWLRDHGIQTAFQPAGSPEAMVEAHRWYGPDLVFAPTLTTRVPDDLLGRVVINHPGRLGDRGASSIDWGRCRREPFGGTTLLLAAAGWDTGDVVHTSTFRYPAGPATKSWIYAYQNRAAMLNGLERVVADPLPDPRPLDYEHSDVLGRWNDVLRQDDCAVDWSLPAEELVWRVAARDGAPGVRTGLLGHPIHVFDAHPAGPCRGDQGEVVGWLADSAIQVATGPVHGDGRRDSVWIGYVKTDFKQPAAWWLRDALGYLPAWQGDPTSYRPVTTRRRGPVAVITAAAYNGAWSTGFCHAVASSIAAAARRTDVDQIVLRGGGGGPFGNGINLNHVYAARAGIPTEASANIRAINEVALAMFQARRDGVSVIALLDGDAGAGGAFLSLCADVVVAVPGRTFNYHYVGMGGLTGSEFHTLTLPARLPDEQSRADLLLDCLPLSAYQAHRQGLVDYLAPSGLAGDDLLEWVHEFALNHREAGKRAGRARWRPLPTEAELAATQARELARIDRDFASPEFQSAVANFVRKRGTAPPTAAIEYRGAYA
;
A
#
# COMPACT_ATOMS: atom_id res chain seq x y z
N MET A 1 35.85 -20.84 13.89
CA MET A 1 34.82 -20.02 14.55
C MET A 1 33.48 -20.60 14.15
N VAL A 2 32.68 -21.07 15.11
CA VAL A 2 31.31 -21.50 14.83
C VAL A 2 30.53 -20.25 14.46
N SER A 3 30.06 -20.13 13.22
CA SER A 3 29.18 -19.03 12.80
C SER A 3 28.02 -18.97 13.79
N ARG A 4 27.93 -17.86 14.53
CA ARG A 4 26.87 -17.67 15.53
C ARG A 4 25.60 -17.38 14.74
N ARG A 5 24.78 -18.41 14.55
CA ARG A 5 23.50 -18.31 13.85
C ARG A 5 22.65 -17.22 14.50
N VAL A 6 22.21 -16.24 13.70
CA VAL A 6 21.28 -15.20 14.16
C VAL A 6 19.97 -15.86 14.57
N GLN A 7 19.57 -15.70 15.85
CA GLN A 7 18.34 -16.26 16.39
C GLN A 7 17.39 -15.18 16.93
N ARG A 8 17.94 -14.03 17.35
CA ARG A 8 17.19 -12.90 17.90
C ARG A 8 17.52 -11.61 17.16
N VAL A 9 16.50 -10.96 16.61
CA VAL A 9 16.63 -9.69 15.91
C VAL A 9 15.77 -8.63 16.57
N LEU A 10 16.39 -7.50 16.91
CA LEU A 10 15.67 -6.30 17.34
C LEU A 10 15.45 -5.39 16.13
N LEU A 11 14.19 -5.17 15.78
CA LEU A 11 13.81 -4.17 14.79
C LEU A 11 13.74 -2.80 15.44
N LEU A 12 14.56 -1.87 14.96
CA LEU A 12 14.66 -0.52 15.50
C LEU A 12 14.22 0.50 14.45
N SER A 13 13.03 1.07 14.59
CA SER A 13 12.44 1.91 13.53
C SER A 13 11.49 2.97 14.07
N ASN A 14 11.28 4.06 13.33
CA ASN A 14 10.40 5.15 13.75
C ASN A 14 8.94 4.72 13.93
N GLY A 15 8.53 3.63 13.29
CA GLY A 15 7.19 3.09 13.43
C GLY A 15 7.07 1.68 12.86
N PHE A 16 5.96 1.03 13.17
CA PHE A 16 5.63 -0.29 12.66
C PHE A 16 4.96 -0.21 11.28
N GLY A 17 5.63 0.46 10.34
CA GLY A 17 5.16 0.68 8.96
C GLY A 17 5.52 -0.45 8.01
N GLY A 18 5.21 -0.29 6.71
CA GLY A 18 5.31 -1.37 5.71
C GLY A 18 6.68 -2.05 5.60
N ALA A 19 7.79 -1.30 5.68
CA ALA A 19 9.13 -1.90 5.68
C ALA A 19 9.41 -2.70 6.96
N THR A 20 9.05 -2.14 8.13
CA THR A 20 9.18 -2.82 9.43
C THR A 20 8.32 -4.08 9.49
N MET A 21 7.06 -4.01 9.06
CA MET A 21 6.16 -5.17 8.99
C MET A 21 6.70 -6.25 8.05
N ALA A 22 7.24 -5.88 6.89
CA ALA A 22 7.83 -6.84 5.96
C ALA A 22 9.06 -7.54 6.53
N ALA A 23 9.96 -6.80 7.18
CA ALA A 23 11.12 -7.38 7.87
C ALA A 23 10.68 -8.29 9.04
N TYR A 24 9.71 -7.84 9.84
CA TYR A 24 9.15 -8.61 10.96
C TYR A 24 8.56 -9.95 10.49
N CYS A 25 7.73 -9.91 9.45
CA CYS A 25 7.15 -11.09 8.83
C CYS A 25 8.24 -12.03 8.28
N TRP A 26 9.20 -11.49 7.51
CA TRP A 26 10.27 -12.30 6.92
C TRP A 26 11.10 -13.01 8.00
N LEU A 27 11.49 -12.32 9.08
CA LEU A 27 12.26 -12.92 10.16
C LEU A 27 11.50 -14.07 10.84
N ARG A 28 10.21 -13.87 11.13
CA ARG A 28 9.36 -14.89 11.75
C ARG A 28 9.10 -16.08 10.84
N ASP A 29 9.00 -15.87 9.53
CA ASP A 29 8.89 -16.94 8.53
C ASP A 29 10.13 -17.85 8.53
N HIS A 30 11.29 -17.31 8.90
CA HIS A 30 12.56 -18.04 9.00
C HIS A 30 12.84 -18.54 10.43
N GLY A 31 11.85 -18.48 11.33
CA GLY A 31 11.95 -18.97 12.70
C GLY A 31 12.83 -18.11 13.61
N ILE A 32 13.08 -16.85 13.23
CA ILE A 32 13.90 -15.90 14.00
C ILE A 32 13.01 -15.13 14.97
N GLN A 33 13.42 -15.12 16.23
CA GLN A 33 12.73 -14.39 17.29
C GLN A 33 12.91 -12.90 17.04
N THR A 34 11.81 -12.17 17.06
CA THR A 34 11.83 -10.77 16.64
C THR A 34 11.02 -9.92 17.59
N ALA A 35 11.59 -8.78 18.00
CA ALA A 35 10.89 -7.72 18.73
C ALA A 35 11.04 -6.38 17.99
N PHE A 36 10.10 -5.48 18.21
CA PHE A 36 10.10 -4.14 17.65
C PHE A 36 10.27 -3.08 18.75
N GLN A 37 11.22 -2.17 18.55
CA GLN A 37 11.43 -0.99 19.38
C GLN A 37 11.22 0.28 18.55
N PRO A 38 10.26 1.15 18.92
CA PRO A 38 10.18 2.50 18.38
C PRO A 38 11.47 3.28 18.65
N ALA A 39 11.99 3.95 17.61
CA ALA A 39 13.14 4.85 17.71
C ALA A 39 12.76 6.22 18.32
N GLY A 40 12.28 6.19 19.56
CA GLY A 40 11.74 7.33 20.30
C GLY A 40 12.81 8.19 21.00
N SER A 41 13.52 7.62 21.98
CA SER A 41 14.61 8.31 22.69
C SER A 41 15.88 7.44 22.74
N PRO A 42 17.07 8.05 22.85
CA PRO A 42 18.33 7.31 22.98
C PRO A 42 18.33 6.28 24.12
N GLU A 43 17.80 6.65 25.28
CA GLU A 43 17.75 5.82 26.48
C GLU A 43 16.89 4.58 26.23
N ALA A 44 15.70 4.75 25.64
CA ALA A 44 14.80 3.66 25.33
C ALA A 44 15.41 2.69 24.29
N MET A 45 16.15 3.21 23.30
CA MET A 45 16.81 2.39 22.28
C MET A 45 17.94 1.54 22.91
N VAL A 46 18.75 2.13 23.80
CA VAL A 46 19.83 1.43 24.51
C VAL A 46 19.28 0.40 25.49
N GLU A 47 18.23 0.75 26.24
CA GLU A 47 17.56 -0.14 27.18
C GLU A 47 16.96 -1.36 26.46
N ALA A 48 16.24 -1.14 25.35
CA ALA A 48 15.67 -2.22 24.55
C ALA A 48 16.74 -3.18 24.03
N HIS A 49 17.88 -2.66 23.54
CA HIS A 49 19.01 -3.49 23.13
C HIS A 49 19.57 -4.32 24.31
N ARG A 50 19.77 -3.71 25.47
CA ARG A 50 20.30 -4.40 26.66
C ARG A 50 19.34 -5.48 27.17
N TRP A 51 18.05 -5.18 27.25
CA TRP A 51 17.03 -6.08 27.76
C TRP A 51 16.78 -7.26 26.82
N TYR A 52 16.66 -6.98 25.52
CA TYR A 52 16.38 -8.02 24.53
C TYR A 52 17.61 -8.89 24.22
N GLY A 53 18.81 -8.31 24.29
CA GLY A 53 20.08 -8.96 23.98
C GLY A 53 20.13 -9.55 22.56
N PRO A 54 19.83 -8.77 21.50
CA PRO A 54 19.76 -9.28 20.13
C PRO A 54 21.10 -9.79 19.62
N ASP A 55 21.06 -10.75 18.69
CA ASP A 55 22.23 -11.12 17.88
C ASP A 55 22.46 -10.10 16.75
N LEU A 56 21.40 -9.43 16.30
CA LEU A 56 21.40 -8.38 15.28
C LEU A 56 20.37 -7.30 15.61
N VAL A 57 20.76 -6.03 15.47
CA VAL A 57 19.80 -4.90 15.43
C VAL A 57 19.66 -4.45 13.99
N PHE A 58 18.44 -4.49 13.45
CA PHE A 58 18.15 -4.07 12.09
C PHE A 58 17.20 -2.88 12.11
N ALA A 59 17.51 -1.84 11.32
CA ALA A 59 16.71 -0.63 11.21
C ALA A 59 16.14 -0.47 9.79
N PRO A 60 14.92 -1.01 9.53
CA PRO A 60 14.28 -0.92 8.21
C PRO A 60 14.03 0.51 7.72
N THR A 61 13.63 1.40 8.64
CA THR A 61 13.36 2.81 8.39
C THR A 61 13.73 3.62 9.61
N LEU A 62 14.66 4.56 9.46
CA LEU A 62 15.14 5.35 10.58
C LEU A 62 15.36 6.81 10.17
N THR A 63 14.78 7.75 10.92
CA THR A 63 15.04 9.19 10.81
C THR A 63 15.65 9.77 12.09
N THR A 64 15.69 8.97 13.16
CA THR A 64 16.29 9.33 14.45
C THR A 64 17.75 8.90 14.47
N ARG A 65 18.63 9.69 15.08
CA ARG A 65 20.05 9.32 15.22
C ARG A 65 20.19 8.08 16.11
N VAL A 66 21.07 7.15 15.72
CA VAL A 66 21.44 6.00 16.56
C VAL A 66 22.31 6.49 17.73
N PRO A 67 22.03 6.10 18.97
CA PRO A 67 22.85 6.46 20.13
C PRO A 67 24.29 5.96 20.00
N ASP A 68 25.23 6.69 20.61
CA ASP A 68 26.66 6.38 20.53
C ASP A 68 26.99 4.95 21.03
N ASP A 69 26.30 4.46 22.07
CA ASP A 69 26.40 3.09 22.60
C ASP A 69 26.06 1.98 21.57
N LEU A 70 25.30 2.31 20.53
CA LEU A 70 24.80 1.37 19.53
C LEU A 70 25.48 1.53 18.15
N LEU A 71 26.43 2.44 18.00
CA LEU A 71 27.22 2.56 16.78
C LEU A 71 28.01 1.27 16.50
N GLY A 72 28.12 0.90 15.22
CA GLY A 72 28.72 -0.36 14.78
C GLY A 72 27.90 -1.62 15.09
N ARG A 73 26.74 -1.50 15.76
CA ARG A 73 25.86 -2.63 16.12
C ARG A 73 24.54 -2.66 15.36
N VAL A 74 24.09 -1.50 14.89
CA VAL A 74 22.83 -1.35 14.15
C VAL A 74 23.11 -1.39 12.66
N VAL A 75 22.46 -2.31 11.94
CA VAL A 75 22.45 -2.34 10.48
C VAL A 75 21.25 -1.52 9.99
N ILE A 76 21.53 -0.42 9.29
CA ILE A 76 20.54 0.52 8.76
C ILE A 76 20.26 0.21 7.31
N ASN A 77 18.98 0.15 6.95
CA ASN A 77 18.55 0.14 5.55
C ASN A 77 18.50 1.58 5.01
N HIS A 78 19.50 1.97 4.22
CA HIS A 78 19.50 3.22 3.47
C HIS A 78 18.86 3.01 2.10
N PRO A 79 17.75 3.73 1.77
CA PRO A 79 17.04 3.55 0.51
C PRO A 79 17.71 4.32 -0.65
N GLY A 80 18.96 3.96 -0.94
CA GLY A 80 19.78 4.54 -2.00
C GLY A 80 20.78 3.52 -2.54
N ARG A 81 21.30 3.77 -3.74
CA ARG A 81 22.35 2.91 -4.33
C ARG A 81 23.68 3.10 -3.59
N LEU A 82 24.66 2.25 -3.89
CA LEU A 82 25.99 2.35 -3.28
C LEU A 82 26.57 3.76 -3.49
N GLY A 83 26.94 4.41 -2.38
CA GLY A 83 27.46 5.78 -2.37
C GLY A 83 26.45 6.85 -1.98
N ASP A 84 25.15 6.58 -2.10
CA ASP A 84 24.12 7.54 -1.73
C ASP A 84 24.09 7.73 -0.22
N ARG A 85 23.90 8.99 0.18
CA ARG A 85 23.76 9.41 1.57
C ARG A 85 22.67 10.48 1.67
N GLY A 86 22.04 10.59 2.83
CA GLY A 86 21.03 11.61 3.13
C GLY A 86 19.59 11.13 2.99
N ALA A 87 18.65 11.93 3.50
CA ALA A 87 17.27 11.49 3.71
C ALA A 87 16.38 11.45 2.45
N SER A 88 16.91 11.70 1.25
CA SER A 88 16.12 11.94 0.02
C SER A 88 16.66 11.22 -1.21
N SER A 89 17.36 10.09 -1.06
CA SER A 89 17.96 9.35 -2.18
C SER A 89 16.93 8.89 -3.23
N ILE A 90 15.79 8.32 -2.81
CA ILE A 90 14.70 7.99 -3.75
C ILE A 90 14.10 9.25 -4.38
N ASP A 91 13.80 10.28 -3.59
CA ASP A 91 13.21 11.53 -4.09
C ASP A 91 14.06 12.13 -5.20
N TRP A 92 15.38 12.26 -4.99
CA TRP A 92 16.32 12.74 -6.00
C TRP A 92 16.44 11.80 -7.19
N GLY A 93 16.52 10.49 -6.96
CA GLY A 93 16.58 9.50 -8.03
C GLY A 93 15.37 9.60 -8.97
N ARG A 94 14.18 9.85 -8.41
CA ARG A 94 12.95 10.04 -9.21
C ARG A 94 12.91 11.42 -9.86
N CYS A 95 13.26 12.49 -9.15
CA CYS A 95 13.26 13.85 -9.69
C CYS A 95 14.27 14.00 -10.85
N ARG A 96 15.43 13.36 -10.76
CA ARG A 96 16.48 13.35 -11.80
C ARG A 96 16.25 12.27 -12.88
N ARG A 97 15.14 11.52 -12.79
CA ARG A 97 14.80 10.39 -13.68
C ARG A 97 15.95 9.40 -13.86
N GLU A 98 16.64 9.10 -12.76
CA GLU A 98 17.77 8.18 -12.81
C GLU A 98 17.32 6.78 -13.27
N PRO A 99 18.16 6.04 -14.00
CA PRO A 99 17.78 4.72 -14.51
C PRO A 99 17.80 3.63 -13.42
N PHE A 100 18.60 3.82 -12.37
CA PHE A 100 18.82 2.83 -11.32
C PHE A 100 18.71 3.46 -9.93
N GLY A 101 18.00 2.76 -9.05
CA GLY A 101 18.00 2.98 -7.62
C GLY A 101 18.66 1.82 -6.90
N GLY A 102 18.55 1.79 -5.58
CA GLY A 102 19.04 0.68 -4.80
C GLY A 102 18.64 0.76 -3.33
N THR A 103 19.17 -0.19 -2.58
CA THR A 103 19.20 -0.15 -1.14
C THR A 103 20.59 -0.55 -0.68
N THR A 104 21.10 0.16 0.31
CA THR A 104 22.40 -0.11 0.92
C THR A 104 22.19 -0.35 2.41
N LEU A 105 22.58 -1.54 2.86
CA LEU A 105 22.65 -1.88 4.27
C LEU A 105 24.02 -1.46 4.80
N LEU A 106 24.03 -0.56 5.78
CA LEU A 106 25.25 0.00 6.35
C LEU A 106 25.22 -0.04 7.88
N LEU A 107 26.39 -0.09 8.50
CA LEU A 107 26.51 0.04 9.96
C LEU A 107 26.19 1.47 10.40
N ALA A 108 25.54 1.62 11.55
CA ALA A 108 25.39 2.92 12.18
C ALA A 108 26.76 3.49 12.55
N ALA A 109 27.03 4.72 12.15
CA ALA A 109 28.23 5.47 12.48
C ALA A 109 27.87 6.85 13.04
N ALA A 110 28.87 7.60 13.49
CA ALA A 110 28.66 8.94 14.05
C ALA A 110 28.01 9.91 13.05
N GLY A 111 28.35 9.78 11.75
CA GLY A 111 27.76 10.52 10.65
C GLY A 111 26.56 9.82 10.00
N TRP A 112 25.70 10.61 9.35
CA TRP A 112 24.56 10.12 8.60
C TRP A 112 25.00 9.33 7.37
N ASP A 113 24.60 8.06 7.31
CA ASP A 113 24.90 7.14 6.20
C ASP A 113 26.41 7.02 5.88
N THR A 114 27.28 7.23 6.89
CA THR A 114 28.74 7.18 6.71
C THR A 114 29.39 5.87 7.13
N GLY A 115 28.64 4.96 7.75
CA GLY A 115 29.21 3.71 8.25
C GLY A 115 29.49 2.70 7.16
N ASP A 116 30.22 1.66 7.53
CA ASP A 116 30.70 0.63 6.62
C ASP A 116 29.52 -0.10 5.96
N VAL A 117 29.66 -0.34 4.65
CA VAL A 117 28.68 -1.01 3.83
C VAL A 117 28.75 -2.51 4.10
N VAL A 118 27.60 -3.07 4.47
CA VAL A 118 27.41 -4.50 4.70
C VAL A 118 26.90 -5.18 3.44
N HIS A 119 25.95 -4.55 2.74
CA HIS A 119 25.38 -5.11 1.51
C HIS A 119 24.73 -4.01 0.66
N THR A 120 24.81 -4.13 -0.66
CA THR A 120 24.02 -3.29 -1.58
C THR A 120 23.25 -4.17 -2.56
N SER A 121 21.99 -3.80 -2.79
CA SER A 121 21.15 -4.32 -3.87
C SER A 121 20.70 -3.17 -4.77
N THR A 122 20.95 -3.30 -6.08
CA THR A 122 20.56 -2.32 -7.10
C THR A 122 19.33 -2.81 -7.86
N PHE A 123 18.45 -1.89 -8.25
CA PHE A 123 17.31 -2.20 -9.11
C PHE A 123 17.07 -1.12 -10.16
N ARG A 124 16.49 -1.50 -11.30
CA ARG A 124 16.10 -0.55 -12.33
C ARG A 124 14.83 0.17 -11.91
N TYR A 125 14.83 1.50 -11.99
CA TYR A 125 13.60 2.25 -11.80
C TYR A 125 12.61 2.00 -12.95
N PRO A 126 11.28 2.06 -12.70
CA PRO A 126 10.30 2.00 -13.77
C PRO A 126 10.53 3.13 -14.78
N ALA A 127 10.33 2.82 -16.06
CA ALA A 127 10.47 3.79 -17.15
C ALA A 127 9.41 4.90 -17.09
N GLY A 128 8.25 4.64 -16.49
CA GLY A 128 7.19 5.62 -16.24
C GLY A 128 7.28 6.30 -14.85
N PRO A 129 6.40 7.28 -14.58
CA PRO A 129 6.40 8.09 -13.37
C PRO A 129 5.85 7.33 -12.14
N ALA A 130 6.52 6.25 -11.74
CA ALA A 130 6.21 5.56 -10.48
C ALA A 130 6.43 6.48 -9.28
N THR A 131 5.46 6.48 -8.35
CA THR A 131 5.47 7.33 -7.17
C THR A 131 6.55 6.92 -6.18
N LYS A 132 7.07 7.89 -5.42
CA LYS A 132 8.02 7.63 -4.31
C LYS A 132 7.49 6.55 -3.36
N SER A 133 6.24 6.65 -2.93
CA SER A 133 5.63 5.65 -2.04
C SER A 133 5.60 4.24 -2.65
N TRP A 134 5.36 4.13 -3.95
CA TRP A 134 5.39 2.85 -4.66
C TRP A 134 6.81 2.26 -4.69
N ILE A 135 7.85 3.08 -4.94
CA ILE A 135 9.25 2.63 -4.90
C ILE A 135 9.59 2.05 -3.52
N TYR A 136 9.21 2.74 -2.44
CA TYR A 136 9.41 2.25 -1.08
C TYR A 136 8.67 0.93 -0.82
N ALA A 137 7.39 0.86 -1.20
CA ALA A 137 6.53 -0.29 -0.91
C ALA A 137 6.89 -1.53 -1.74
N TYR A 138 7.54 -1.35 -2.90
CA TYR A 138 7.80 -2.41 -3.86
C TYR A 138 9.29 -2.72 -4.02
N GLN A 139 10.03 -1.86 -4.72
CA GLN A 139 11.41 -2.15 -5.14
C GLN A 139 12.39 -2.06 -3.98
N ASN A 140 12.31 -1.00 -3.18
CA ASN A 140 13.20 -0.83 -2.04
C ASN A 140 12.96 -1.90 -0.98
N ARG A 141 11.70 -2.21 -0.66
CA ARG A 141 11.35 -3.29 0.26
C ARG A 141 11.92 -4.64 -0.19
N ALA A 142 11.75 -5.02 -1.45
CA ALA A 142 12.28 -6.28 -1.97
C ALA A 142 13.82 -6.34 -1.86
N ALA A 143 14.51 -5.26 -2.25
CA ALA A 143 15.95 -5.14 -2.10
C ALA A 143 16.41 -5.21 -0.63
N MET A 144 15.65 -4.59 0.28
CA MET A 144 15.92 -4.62 1.73
C MET A 144 15.80 -6.03 2.28
N LEU A 145 14.76 -6.78 1.91
CA LEU A 145 14.58 -8.16 2.38
C LEU A 145 15.68 -9.08 1.86
N ASN A 146 16.11 -8.93 0.60
CA ASN A 146 17.25 -9.66 0.05
C ASN A 146 18.54 -9.34 0.82
N GLY A 147 18.74 -8.08 1.20
CA GLY A 147 19.87 -7.70 2.04
C GLY A 147 19.78 -8.27 3.45
N LEU A 148 18.60 -8.23 4.06
CA LEU A 148 18.36 -8.79 5.39
C LEU A 148 18.65 -10.30 5.42
N GLU A 149 18.23 -11.03 4.38
CA GLU A 149 18.55 -12.45 4.21
C GLU A 149 20.06 -12.71 4.29
N ARG A 150 20.86 -11.92 3.59
CA ARG A 150 22.32 -12.04 3.62
C ARG A 150 22.91 -11.71 4.99
N VAL A 151 22.45 -10.64 5.62
CA VAL A 151 22.92 -10.21 6.96
C VAL A 151 22.54 -11.21 8.05
N VAL A 152 21.41 -11.91 7.90
CA VAL A 152 21.00 -12.97 8.83
C VAL A 152 21.82 -14.24 8.62
N ALA A 153 22.12 -14.60 7.36
CA ALA A 153 22.91 -15.78 7.03
C ALA A 153 24.37 -15.66 7.48
N ASP A 154 24.96 -14.47 7.35
CA ASP A 154 26.30 -14.14 7.82
C ASP A 154 26.28 -12.74 8.45
N PRO A 155 26.16 -12.62 9.79
CA PRO A 155 26.06 -11.33 10.45
C PRO A 155 27.38 -10.57 10.36
N LEU A 156 27.35 -9.48 9.59
CA LEU A 156 28.48 -8.57 9.31
C LEU A 156 29.63 -9.26 8.55
N PRO A 157 29.41 -9.75 7.32
CA PRO A 157 30.47 -10.32 6.52
C PRO A 157 31.31 -9.17 5.95
N ASP A 158 32.49 -8.94 6.54
CA ASP A 158 33.50 -7.98 6.05
C ASP A 158 32.91 -6.60 5.68
N PRO A 159 32.32 -5.83 6.63
CA PRO A 159 31.82 -4.48 6.36
C PRO A 159 32.92 -3.62 5.77
N ARG A 160 32.64 -2.98 4.63
CA ARG A 160 33.66 -2.21 3.89
C ARG A 160 33.44 -0.71 4.03
N PRO A 161 34.49 0.06 4.31
CA PRO A 161 34.40 1.51 4.21
C PRO A 161 34.03 1.88 2.78
N LEU A 162 33.18 2.90 2.64
CA LEU A 162 32.78 3.40 1.34
C LEU A 162 33.96 4.15 0.68
N ASP A 163 34.33 3.72 -0.52
CA ASP A 163 35.35 4.36 -1.35
C ASP A 163 34.73 4.96 -2.61
N TYR A 164 34.62 6.29 -2.66
CA TYR A 164 34.05 7.01 -3.79
C TYR A 164 34.92 6.97 -5.06
N GLU A 165 36.18 6.53 -4.98
CA GLU A 165 37.04 6.37 -6.15
C GLU A 165 36.77 5.05 -6.90
N HIS A 166 36.04 4.12 -6.28
CA HIS A 166 35.69 2.85 -6.90
C HIS A 166 34.58 3.02 -7.95
N SER A 167 34.77 2.47 -9.15
CA SER A 167 33.89 2.70 -10.32
C SER A 167 32.42 2.31 -10.12
N ASP A 168 32.16 1.37 -9.21
CA ASP A 168 30.82 0.88 -8.90
C ASP A 168 30.05 1.80 -7.92
N VAL A 169 30.72 2.80 -7.34
CA VAL A 169 30.11 3.78 -6.41
C VAL A 169 29.53 4.95 -7.21
N LEU A 170 28.29 4.78 -7.64
CA LEU A 170 27.56 5.78 -8.44
C LEU A 170 26.69 6.74 -7.61
N GLY A 171 26.62 6.52 -6.30
CA GLY A 171 25.86 7.34 -5.38
C GLY A 171 26.63 8.58 -4.91
N ARG A 172 25.93 9.47 -4.21
CA ARG A 172 26.49 10.73 -3.72
C ARG A 172 25.77 11.24 -2.47
N TRP A 173 26.31 12.27 -1.84
CA TRP A 173 25.53 13.03 -0.87
C TRP A 173 24.31 13.67 -1.56
N ASN A 174 23.12 13.37 -1.04
CA ASN A 174 21.87 13.96 -1.50
C ASN A 174 21.29 14.82 -0.38
N ASP A 175 21.24 16.14 -0.59
CA ASP A 175 20.55 17.05 0.32
C ASP A 175 19.07 16.70 0.45
N VAL A 176 18.41 17.20 1.49
CA VAL A 176 16.95 17.08 1.59
C VAL A 176 16.31 17.76 0.38
N LEU A 177 15.51 17.03 -0.41
CA LEU A 177 14.81 17.59 -1.57
C LEU A 177 13.79 18.65 -1.11
N ARG A 178 14.05 19.93 -1.38
CA ARG A 178 13.21 21.06 -1.00
C ARG A 178 12.04 21.22 -1.96
N GLN A 179 11.07 22.07 -1.63
CA GLN A 179 9.94 22.34 -2.53
C GLN A 179 10.40 22.99 -3.85
N ASP A 180 11.39 23.88 -3.77
CA ASP A 180 11.91 24.59 -4.94
C ASP A 180 12.67 23.67 -5.92
N ASP A 181 13.30 22.60 -5.42
CA ASP A 181 14.04 21.62 -6.24
C ASP A 181 13.13 20.81 -7.17
N CYS A 182 11.83 20.75 -6.88
CA CYS A 182 10.82 20.02 -7.63
C CYS A 182 9.60 20.88 -7.96
N ALA A 183 9.77 22.20 -8.04
CA ALA A 183 8.66 23.13 -8.16
C ALA A 183 7.75 22.78 -9.34
N VAL A 184 6.44 22.84 -9.13
CA VAL A 184 5.44 22.63 -10.18
C VAL A 184 4.71 23.94 -10.43
N ASP A 185 4.76 24.36 -11.69
CA ASP A 185 3.93 25.43 -12.23
C ASP A 185 3.09 24.86 -13.39
N TRP A 186 1.88 25.41 -13.58
CA TRP A 186 0.94 24.89 -14.57
C TRP A 186 1.38 25.14 -16.01
N SER A 187 2.42 25.95 -16.27
CA SER A 187 3.01 26.11 -17.60
C SER A 187 3.87 24.91 -18.05
N LEU A 188 4.22 23.99 -17.14
CA LEU A 188 4.98 22.79 -17.49
C LEU A 188 4.17 21.86 -18.40
N PRO A 189 4.82 21.09 -19.30
CA PRO A 189 4.16 19.99 -20.00
C PRO A 189 3.61 18.95 -19.02
N ALA A 190 2.51 18.27 -19.38
CA ALA A 190 1.85 17.31 -18.48
C ALA A 190 2.79 16.19 -18.00
N GLU A 191 3.65 15.68 -18.88
CA GLU A 191 4.60 14.62 -18.53
C GLU A 191 5.56 15.08 -17.42
N GLU A 192 6.16 16.26 -17.55
CA GLU A 192 7.10 16.80 -16.58
C GLU A 192 6.43 17.06 -15.22
N LEU A 193 5.21 17.59 -15.25
CA LEU A 193 4.41 17.81 -14.03
C LEU A 193 4.16 16.48 -13.31
N VAL A 194 3.69 15.46 -14.02
CA VAL A 194 3.42 14.13 -13.46
C VAL A 194 4.68 13.52 -12.84
N TRP A 195 5.83 13.62 -13.51
CA TRP A 195 7.11 13.14 -12.98
C TRP A 195 7.52 13.84 -11.66
N ARG A 196 7.41 15.17 -11.61
CA ARG A 196 7.74 15.94 -10.41
C ARG A 196 6.81 15.59 -9.25
N VAL A 197 5.51 15.46 -9.51
CA VAL A 197 4.54 15.05 -8.49
C VAL A 197 4.83 13.64 -8.00
N ALA A 198 5.05 12.68 -8.91
CA ALA A 198 5.36 11.29 -8.57
C ALA A 198 6.60 11.16 -7.67
N ALA A 199 7.65 11.96 -7.91
CA ALA A 199 8.87 11.96 -7.10
C ALA A 199 8.64 12.33 -5.61
N ARG A 200 7.51 12.99 -5.29
CA ARG A 200 7.15 13.39 -3.92
C ARG A 200 5.80 12.88 -3.45
N ASP A 201 5.18 12.01 -4.23
CA ASP A 201 3.90 11.42 -3.93
C ASP A 201 4.02 10.38 -2.79
N GLY A 202 3.06 10.40 -1.88
CA GLY A 202 3.12 9.86 -0.52
C GLY A 202 3.28 11.00 0.48
N ALA A 203 4.50 11.53 0.61
CA ALA A 203 4.84 12.70 1.40
C ALA A 203 6.16 13.35 0.91
N PRO A 204 6.28 14.70 0.93
CA PRO A 204 5.27 15.67 1.39
C PRO A 204 4.24 16.11 0.33
N GLY A 205 4.34 15.62 -0.91
CA GLY A 205 3.65 16.20 -2.07
C GLY A 205 4.39 17.41 -2.63
N VAL A 206 3.96 17.89 -3.79
CA VAL A 206 4.55 19.07 -4.44
C VAL A 206 3.67 20.29 -4.22
N ARG A 207 4.25 21.37 -3.71
CA ARG A 207 3.56 22.65 -3.50
C ARG A 207 3.35 23.38 -4.84
N THR A 208 2.14 23.87 -5.06
CA THR A 208 1.78 24.76 -6.17
C THR A 208 0.62 25.69 -5.77
N GLY A 209 0.17 26.57 -6.66
CA GLY A 209 -0.98 27.46 -6.45
C GLY A 209 -2.15 27.09 -7.36
N LEU A 210 -3.36 26.98 -6.83
CA LEU A 210 -4.57 26.74 -7.62
C LEU A 210 -5.72 27.56 -7.06
N LEU A 211 -6.45 28.30 -7.92
CA LEU A 211 -7.53 29.21 -7.50
C LEU A 211 -7.09 30.22 -6.42
N GLY A 212 -5.83 30.67 -6.46
CA GLY A 212 -5.25 31.57 -5.45
C GLY A 212 -4.84 30.91 -4.13
N HIS A 213 -5.03 29.60 -3.97
CA HIS A 213 -4.68 28.87 -2.75
C HIS A 213 -3.34 28.14 -2.89
N PRO A 214 -2.44 28.22 -1.90
CA PRO A 214 -1.27 27.34 -1.83
C PRO A 214 -1.69 25.93 -1.43
N ILE A 215 -1.38 24.96 -2.28
CA ILE A 215 -1.77 23.55 -2.10
C ILE A 215 -0.58 22.63 -2.31
N HIS A 216 -0.62 21.42 -1.75
CA HIS A 216 0.22 20.31 -2.19
C HIS A 216 -0.61 19.34 -3.01
N VAL A 217 -0.10 18.91 -4.16
CA VAL A 217 -0.77 17.96 -5.06
C VAL A 217 -0.16 16.56 -4.98
N PHE A 218 -1.00 15.55 -5.20
CA PHE A 218 -0.66 14.12 -5.20
C PHE A 218 -1.52 13.39 -6.23
N ASP A 219 -1.14 12.14 -6.54
CA ASP A 219 -1.88 11.26 -7.44
C ASP A 219 -2.10 11.93 -8.80
N ALA A 220 -0.99 12.41 -9.39
CA ALA A 220 -1.03 13.07 -10.69
C ALA A 220 -0.96 12.04 -11.82
N HIS A 221 -1.87 12.16 -12.79
CA HIS A 221 -1.91 11.29 -13.98
C HIS A 221 -2.00 12.14 -15.25
N PRO A 222 -1.36 11.71 -16.36
CA PRO A 222 -1.58 12.36 -17.64
C PRO A 222 -3.07 12.33 -18.02
N ALA A 223 -3.54 13.39 -18.66
CA ALA A 223 -4.89 13.47 -19.20
C ALA A 223 -4.85 13.79 -20.71
N GLY A 224 -6.00 13.68 -21.37
CA GLY A 224 -6.14 14.04 -22.78
C GLY A 224 -6.05 15.57 -22.99
N PRO A 225 -5.83 16.04 -24.23
CA PRO A 225 -5.77 17.46 -24.50
C PRO A 225 -7.12 18.15 -24.23
N CYS A 226 -7.09 19.37 -23.70
CA CYS A 226 -8.27 20.13 -23.30
C CYS A 226 -8.27 21.55 -23.87
N ARG A 227 -9.39 22.27 -23.72
CA ARG A 227 -9.45 23.73 -23.90
C ARG A 227 -9.51 24.37 -22.51
N GLY A 228 -8.70 25.39 -22.28
CA GLY A 228 -8.60 26.10 -21.02
C GLY A 228 -7.26 26.81 -20.87
N ASP A 229 -7.18 27.74 -19.92
CA ASP A 229 -5.96 28.44 -19.54
C ASP A 229 -5.09 27.60 -18.59
N GLN A 230 -3.80 27.91 -18.49
CA GLN A 230 -2.89 27.20 -17.58
C GLN A 230 -3.38 27.32 -16.14
N GLY A 231 -3.53 26.18 -15.46
CA GLY A 231 -4.06 26.14 -14.09
C GLY A 231 -5.58 26.23 -14.02
N GLU A 232 -6.30 26.29 -15.15
CA GLU A 232 -7.75 26.20 -15.17
C GLU A 232 -8.19 24.76 -14.91
N VAL A 233 -9.18 24.60 -14.03
CA VAL A 233 -9.84 23.31 -13.81
C VAL A 233 -10.88 23.09 -14.91
N VAL A 234 -10.57 22.19 -15.83
CA VAL A 234 -11.40 21.88 -17.01
C VAL A 234 -12.32 20.67 -16.78
N GLY A 235 -12.15 19.99 -15.65
CA GLY A 235 -12.97 18.84 -15.25
C GLY A 235 -12.74 18.39 -13.81
N TRP A 236 -13.65 17.55 -13.30
CA TRP A 236 -13.58 16.73 -12.09
C TRP A 236 -14.29 15.35 -12.18
N LEU A 237 -13.85 14.38 -11.36
CA LEU A 237 -14.66 13.23 -10.94
C LEU A 237 -15.16 13.51 -9.53
N ALA A 238 -16.49 13.54 -9.32
CA ALA A 238 -17.10 14.17 -8.14
C ALA A 238 -16.53 13.65 -6.81
N ASP A 239 -16.27 12.35 -6.75
CA ASP A 239 -15.76 11.65 -5.57
C ASP A 239 -14.27 11.34 -5.67
N SER A 240 -13.49 12.09 -6.44
CA SER A 240 -12.07 11.78 -6.64
C SER A 240 -11.26 13.02 -7.08
N ALA A 241 -11.06 13.16 -8.38
CA ALA A 241 -9.97 13.94 -8.95
C ALA A 241 -10.46 15.20 -9.66
N ILE A 242 -9.54 16.13 -9.95
CA ILE A 242 -9.76 17.27 -10.84
C ILE A 242 -8.82 17.18 -12.04
N GLN A 243 -9.26 17.64 -13.21
CA GLN A 243 -8.47 17.77 -14.41
C GLN A 243 -8.06 19.23 -14.58
N VAL A 244 -6.76 19.50 -14.67
CA VAL A 244 -6.20 20.85 -14.74
C VAL A 244 -5.42 21.01 -16.05
N ALA A 245 -5.73 22.08 -16.79
CA ALA A 245 -5.03 22.43 -18.03
C ALA A 245 -3.60 22.87 -17.73
N THR A 246 -2.65 22.42 -18.56
CA THR A 246 -1.22 22.63 -18.34
C THR A 246 -0.46 22.79 -19.66
N GLY A 247 0.78 23.27 -19.62
CA GLY A 247 1.60 23.38 -20.82
C GLY A 247 1.20 24.52 -21.78
N PRO A 248 1.93 24.69 -22.89
CA PRO A 248 1.62 25.67 -23.94
C PRO A 248 0.39 25.26 -24.77
N VAL A 249 -0.16 26.21 -25.55
CA VAL A 249 -1.22 25.91 -26.53
C VAL A 249 -0.60 25.21 -27.73
N HIS A 250 -1.20 24.09 -28.15
CA HIS A 250 -0.85 23.33 -29.33
C HIS A 250 -1.40 24.02 -30.61
N GLY A 251 -0.95 23.61 -31.79
CA GLY A 251 -1.39 24.19 -33.07
C GLY A 251 -2.89 24.07 -33.36
N ASP A 252 -3.60 23.16 -32.69
CA ASP A 252 -5.06 22.96 -32.79
C ASP A 252 -5.87 23.80 -31.78
N GLY A 253 -5.20 24.65 -31.00
CA GLY A 253 -5.80 25.50 -29.98
C GLY A 253 -6.17 24.77 -28.69
N ARG A 254 -5.68 23.56 -28.46
CA ARG A 254 -5.81 22.82 -27.20
C ARG A 254 -4.52 22.89 -26.38
N ARG A 255 -4.55 22.43 -25.13
CA ARG A 255 -3.39 22.26 -24.25
C ARG A 255 -3.32 20.84 -23.73
N ASP A 256 -2.17 20.46 -23.18
CA ASP A 256 -2.06 19.32 -22.29
C ASP A 256 -2.95 19.50 -21.04
N SER A 257 -3.22 18.41 -20.34
CA SER A 257 -3.81 18.48 -19.01
C SER A 257 -3.37 17.31 -18.13
N VAL A 258 -3.58 17.46 -16.82
CA VAL A 258 -3.28 16.43 -15.82
C VAL A 258 -4.47 16.23 -14.90
N TRP A 259 -4.69 14.99 -14.50
CA TRP A 259 -5.55 14.65 -13.39
C TRP A 259 -4.79 14.76 -12.08
N ILE A 260 -5.40 15.33 -11.06
CA ILE A 260 -4.91 15.41 -9.68
C ILE A 260 -5.93 14.73 -8.78
N GLY A 261 -5.57 13.60 -8.18
CA GLY A 261 -6.47 12.84 -7.30
C GLY A 261 -6.65 13.48 -5.93
N TYR A 262 -5.59 14.05 -5.35
CA TYR A 262 -5.62 14.57 -3.99
C TYR A 262 -4.90 15.91 -3.84
N VAL A 263 -5.46 16.74 -2.98
CA VAL A 263 -4.92 18.04 -2.56
C VAL A 263 -4.70 18.03 -1.04
N LYS A 264 -3.65 18.70 -0.58
CA LYS A 264 -3.43 19.00 0.84
C LYS A 264 -3.22 20.50 1.05
N THR A 265 -4.10 21.09 1.85
CA THR A 265 -3.87 22.37 2.53
C THR A 265 -3.41 22.06 3.97
N ASP A 266 -4.34 21.65 4.83
CA ASP A 266 -4.07 21.21 6.21
C ASP A 266 -3.88 19.69 6.28
N PHE A 267 -4.78 18.96 5.61
CA PHE A 267 -4.77 17.51 5.49
C PHE A 267 -5.03 17.09 4.05
N LYS A 268 -4.64 15.85 3.72
CA LYS A 268 -4.82 15.31 2.36
C LYS A 268 -6.29 14.91 2.16
N GLN A 269 -6.92 15.44 1.12
CA GLN A 269 -8.33 15.20 0.78
C GLN A 269 -8.53 15.08 -0.73
N PRO A 270 -9.67 14.54 -1.19
CA PRO A 270 -9.97 14.40 -2.62
C PRO A 270 -9.99 15.76 -3.30
N ALA A 271 -9.35 15.87 -4.45
CA ALA A 271 -9.18 17.17 -5.10
C ALA A 271 -10.54 17.77 -5.53
N ALA A 272 -11.49 16.94 -5.95
CA ALA A 272 -12.83 17.41 -6.33
C ALA A 272 -13.62 17.96 -5.13
N TRP A 273 -13.46 17.36 -3.94
CA TRP A 273 -14.12 17.86 -2.74
C TRP A 273 -13.50 19.17 -2.27
N TRP A 274 -12.17 19.27 -2.31
CA TRP A 274 -11.48 20.53 -2.07
C TRP A 274 -11.94 21.63 -3.05
N LEU A 275 -12.07 21.32 -4.35
CA LEU A 275 -12.55 22.28 -5.36
C LEU A 275 -13.95 22.79 -5.03
N ARG A 276 -14.87 21.87 -4.70
CA ARG A 276 -16.24 22.21 -4.29
C ARG A 276 -16.25 23.12 -3.06
N ASP A 277 -15.36 22.88 -2.11
CA ASP A 277 -15.25 23.69 -0.90
C ASP A 277 -14.66 25.07 -1.19
N ALA A 278 -13.65 25.15 -2.05
CA ALA A 278 -13.00 26.40 -2.45
C ALA A 278 -13.92 27.31 -3.28
N LEU A 279 -14.74 26.74 -4.18
CA LEU A 279 -15.65 27.49 -5.05
C LEU A 279 -17.08 27.61 -4.52
N GLY A 280 -17.48 26.76 -3.57
CA GLY A 280 -18.87 26.59 -3.13
C GLY A 280 -19.73 25.70 -4.03
N TYR A 281 -19.24 25.29 -5.21
CA TYR A 281 -19.90 24.42 -6.17
C TYR A 281 -18.88 23.65 -7.03
N LEU A 282 -19.33 22.61 -7.75
CA LEU A 282 -18.54 21.98 -8.81
C LEU A 282 -18.95 22.59 -10.16
N PRO A 283 -18.01 23.20 -10.93
CA PRO A 283 -18.35 23.82 -12.22
C PRO A 283 -18.82 22.77 -13.23
N ALA A 284 -19.46 23.20 -14.33
CA ALA A 284 -19.87 22.26 -15.37
C ALA A 284 -18.66 21.53 -15.97
N TRP A 285 -18.75 20.20 -16.05
CA TRP A 285 -17.70 19.34 -16.58
C TRP A 285 -17.47 19.58 -18.08
N GLN A 286 -16.22 19.81 -18.51
CA GLN A 286 -15.86 20.05 -19.92
C GLN A 286 -14.88 19.01 -20.52
N GLY A 287 -14.36 18.07 -19.71
CA GLY A 287 -13.34 17.10 -20.14
C GLY A 287 -13.87 15.79 -20.73
N ASP A 288 -12.97 14.84 -20.97
CA ASP A 288 -13.32 13.43 -21.22
C ASP A 288 -13.10 12.59 -19.95
N PRO A 289 -14.18 12.12 -19.28
CA PRO A 289 -14.08 11.39 -18.01
C PRO A 289 -13.44 10.02 -18.19
N THR A 290 -13.25 9.56 -19.43
CA THR A 290 -12.63 8.28 -19.73
C THR A 290 -11.11 8.28 -19.57
N SER A 291 -10.49 9.46 -19.44
CA SER A 291 -9.02 9.62 -19.37
C SER A 291 -8.40 9.28 -18.01
N TYR A 292 -9.18 9.24 -16.92
CA TYR A 292 -8.74 8.72 -15.62
C TYR A 292 -9.68 7.63 -15.12
N ARG A 293 -9.17 6.40 -15.04
CA ARG A 293 -9.95 5.21 -14.67
C ARG A 293 -9.21 4.40 -13.60
N PRO A 294 -9.44 4.69 -12.30
CA PRO A 294 -8.84 3.91 -11.22
C PRO A 294 -9.42 2.49 -11.14
N VAL A 295 -10.55 2.22 -11.81
CA VAL A 295 -11.10 0.87 -12.02
C VAL A 295 -11.12 0.57 -13.51
N THR A 296 -10.43 -0.49 -13.93
CA THR A 296 -10.41 -0.94 -15.33
C THR A 296 -10.71 -2.43 -15.42
N THR A 297 -11.28 -2.85 -16.56
CA THR A 297 -11.52 -4.26 -16.85
C THR A 297 -10.83 -4.63 -18.15
N ARG A 298 -9.98 -5.66 -18.13
CA ARG A 298 -9.37 -6.28 -19.31
C ARG A 298 -9.86 -7.71 -19.43
N ARG A 299 -10.36 -8.09 -20.60
CA ARG A 299 -10.88 -9.43 -20.85
C ARG A 299 -10.01 -10.14 -21.86
N ARG A 300 -9.68 -11.41 -21.58
CA ARG A 300 -9.05 -12.34 -22.52
C ARG A 300 -9.78 -13.66 -22.43
N GLY A 301 -10.44 -14.06 -23.52
CA GLY A 301 -11.30 -15.25 -23.52
C GLY A 301 -12.34 -15.23 -22.38
N PRO A 302 -12.41 -16.30 -21.56
CA PRO A 302 -13.39 -16.42 -20.48
C PRO A 302 -13.03 -15.69 -19.18
N VAL A 303 -11.87 -15.04 -19.12
CA VAL A 303 -11.35 -14.38 -17.92
C VAL A 303 -11.46 -12.86 -18.05
N ALA A 304 -12.14 -12.22 -17.10
CA ALA A 304 -12.16 -10.78 -16.92
C ALA A 304 -11.28 -10.37 -15.74
N VAL A 305 -10.21 -9.63 -15.99
CA VAL A 305 -9.36 -9.04 -14.95
C VAL A 305 -9.84 -7.63 -14.65
N ILE A 306 -10.30 -7.42 -13.43
CA ILE A 306 -10.73 -6.13 -12.89
C ILE A 306 -9.59 -5.59 -12.02
N THR A 307 -8.95 -4.51 -12.48
CA THR A 307 -7.90 -3.81 -11.75
C THR A 307 -8.53 -2.68 -10.96
N ALA A 308 -8.49 -2.77 -9.63
CA ALA A 308 -8.99 -1.78 -8.68
C ALA A 308 -7.79 -1.01 -8.07
N ALA A 309 -7.32 0.03 -8.77
CA ALA A 309 -6.14 0.81 -8.42
C ALA A 309 -6.47 2.01 -7.51
N ALA A 310 -7.00 1.75 -6.31
CA ALA A 310 -7.24 2.82 -5.33
C ALA A 310 -5.92 3.43 -4.84
N TYR A 311 -5.82 4.76 -4.84
CA TYR A 311 -4.67 5.48 -4.29
C TYR A 311 -4.46 5.09 -2.81
N ASN A 312 -3.27 4.62 -2.46
CA ASN A 312 -2.91 4.01 -1.17
C ASN A 312 -3.81 2.84 -0.71
N GLY A 313 -4.55 2.20 -1.63
CA GLY A 313 -5.51 1.16 -1.30
C GLY A 313 -6.72 1.64 -0.51
N ALA A 314 -6.98 2.94 -0.42
CA ALA A 314 -8.08 3.50 0.35
C ALA A 314 -9.37 3.56 -0.50
N TRP A 315 -10.32 2.67 -0.23
CA TRP A 315 -11.50 2.49 -1.08
C TRP A 315 -12.60 3.46 -0.66
N SER A 316 -12.81 4.52 -1.45
CA SER A 316 -13.91 5.47 -1.23
C SER A 316 -15.25 4.89 -1.67
N THR A 317 -16.35 5.49 -1.21
CA THR A 317 -17.73 5.10 -1.55
C THR A 317 -17.93 4.97 -3.07
N GLY A 318 -17.63 6.03 -3.84
CA GLY A 318 -17.75 6.02 -5.30
C GLY A 318 -16.82 5.01 -5.99
N PHE A 319 -15.62 4.78 -5.46
CA PHE A 319 -14.71 3.75 -5.97
C PHE A 319 -15.27 2.35 -5.78
N CYS A 320 -15.86 2.05 -4.61
CA CYS A 320 -16.49 0.76 -4.34
C CYS A 320 -17.64 0.48 -5.30
N HIS A 321 -18.52 1.47 -5.54
CA HIS A 321 -19.60 1.33 -6.52
C HIS A 321 -19.07 1.03 -7.93
N ALA A 322 -17.96 1.65 -8.35
CA ALA A 322 -17.33 1.37 -9.64
C ALA A 322 -16.77 -0.05 -9.73
N VAL A 323 -16.18 -0.58 -8.64
CA VAL A 323 -15.71 -1.97 -8.56
C VAL A 323 -16.89 -2.94 -8.60
N ALA A 324 -17.91 -2.75 -7.76
CA ALA A 324 -19.11 -3.59 -7.72
C ALA A 324 -19.82 -3.62 -9.08
N SER A 325 -19.96 -2.46 -9.71
CA SER A 325 -20.54 -2.34 -11.06
C SER A 325 -19.71 -3.09 -12.12
N SER A 326 -18.38 -3.05 -12.01
CA SER A 326 -17.49 -3.77 -12.93
C SER A 326 -17.59 -5.29 -12.76
N ILE A 327 -17.69 -5.78 -11.52
CA ILE A 327 -17.91 -7.20 -11.22
C ILE A 327 -19.26 -7.64 -11.80
N ALA A 328 -20.33 -6.91 -11.50
CA ALA A 328 -21.66 -7.22 -12.01
C ALA A 328 -21.74 -7.17 -13.55
N ALA A 329 -21.06 -6.20 -14.17
CA ALA A 329 -20.99 -6.10 -15.63
C ALA A 329 -20.23 -7.27 -16.26
N ALA A 330 -19.11 -7.71 -15.65
CA ALA A 330 -18.36 -8.88 -16.10
C ALA A 330 -19.18 -10.16 -15.93
N ALA A 331 -19.86 -10.34 -14.79
CA ALA A 331 -20.65 -11.53 -14.49
C ALA A 331 -21.89 -11.70 -15.39
N ARG A 332 -22.47 -10.61 -15.92
CA ARG A 332 -23.59 -10.68 -16.89
C ARG A 332 -23.18 -11.15 -18.28
N ARG A 333 -21.88 -11.25 -18.57
CA ARG A 333 -21.42 -11.67 -19.90
C ARG A 333 -21.47 -13.18 -20.03
N THR A 334 -22.11 -13.67 -21.09
CA THR A 334 -22.20 -15.10 -21.38
C THR A 334 -20.86 -15.74 -21.77
N ASP A 335 -19.87 -14.93 -22.15
CA ASP A 335 -18.53 -15.35 -22.54
C ASP A 335 -17.49 -15.16 -21.41
N VAL A 336 -17.92 -14.88 -20.18
CA VAL A 336 -17.05 -14.78 -18.99
C VAL A 336 -17.54 -15.77 -17.94
N ASP A 337 -16.64 -16.63 -17.47
CA ASP A 337 -16.91 -17.54 -16.35
C ASP A 337 -15.89 -17.42 -15.21
N GLN A 338 -14.92 -16.51 -15.34
CA GLN A 338 -13.99 -16.15 -14.28
C GLN A 338 -13.72 -14.64 -14.21
N ILE A 339 -13.71 -14.10 -13.00
CA ILE A 339 -13.32 -12.74 -12.67
C ILE A 339 -12.09 -12.78 -11.78
N VAL A 340 -11.05 -12.05 -12.15
CA VAL A 340 -9.89 -11.78 -11.29
C VAL A 340 -9.99 -10.35 -10.79
N LEU A 341 -10.23 -10.15 -9.49
CA LEU A 341 -10.15 -8.85 -8.84
C LEU A 341 -8.75 -8.66 -8.28
N ARG A 342 -8.06 -7.59 -8.68
CA ARG A 342 -6.70 -7.27 -8.21
C ARG A 342 -6.57 -5.81 -7.77
N GLY A 343 -5.50 -5.50 -7.05
CA GLY A 343 -5.10 -4.13 -6.75
C GLY A 343 -4.45 -3.41 -7.94
N GLY A 344 -3.74 -2.32 -7.66
CA GLY A 344 -3.13 -1.46 -8.68
C GLY A 344 -1.80 -1.92 -9.28
N GLY A 345 -1.41 -3.20 -9.21
CA GLY A 345 -0.16 -3.68 -9.84
C GLY A 345 1.12 -3.24 -9.13
N GLY A 346 1.05 -3.06 -7.81
CA GLY A 346 2.17 -2.70 -6.93
C GLY A 346 1.78 -1.67 -5.86
N GLY A 347 0.61 -1.05 -5.99
CA GLY A 347 -0.13 -0.48 -4.85
C GLY A 347 -0.87 -1.58 -4.05
N PRO A 348 -1.39 -1.28 -2.86
CA PRO A 348 -2.14 -2.24 -2.04
C PRO A 348 -3.37 -2.79 -2.78
N PHE A 349 -3.79 -4.02 -2.47
CA PHE A 349 -5.08 -4.56 -2.91
C PHE A 349 -6.24 -3.73 -2.34
N GLY A 350 -6.20 -3.48 -1.04
CA GLY A 350 -7.15 -2.63 -0.33
C GLY A 350 -6.80 -2.51 1.15
N ASN A 351 -7.10 -1.37 1.73
CA ASN A 351 -6.89 -1.03 3.14
C ASN A 351 -8.22 -0.69 3.85
N GLY A 352 -9.37 -1.03 3.24
CA GLY A 352 -10.71 -0.73 3.73
C GLY A 352 -11.19 0.68 3.35
N ILE A 353 -12.06 1.24 4.18
CA ILE A 353 -12.69 2.56 3.97
C ILE A 353 -11.64 3.67 3.77
N ASN A 354 -12.00 4.69 2.99
CA ASN A 354 -11.10 5.81 2.76
C ASN A 354 -11.20 6.85 3.88
N LEU A 355 -10.30 6.75 4.86
CA LEU A 355 -10.26 7.63 6.02
C LEU A 355 -10.08 9.11 5.68
N ASN A 356 -9.44 9.45 4.55
CA ASN A 356 -9.33 10.84 4.11
C ASN A 356 -10.68 11.38 3.61
N HIS A 357 -11.48 10.56 2.92
CA HIS A 357 -12.86 10.92 2.55
C HIS A 357 -13.73 11.03 3.79
N VAL A 358 -13.70 10.02 4.66
CA VAL A 358 -14.47 10.00 5.91
C VAL A 358 -14.22 11.27 6.74
N TYR A 359 -12.96 11.70 6.85
CA TYR A 359 -12.61 12.92 7.57
C TYR A 359 -13.01 14.21 6.84
N ALA A 360 -12.96 14.23 5.51
CA ALA A 360 -13.29 15.41 4.69
C ALA A 360 -14.81 15.59 4.46
N ALA A 361 -15.63 14.60 4.78
CA ALA A 361 -17.03 14.60 4.42
C ALA A 361 -17.85 15.65 5.18
N ARG A 362 -18.57 16.51 4.44
CA ARG A 362 -19.50 17.50 5.01
C ARG A 362 -20.66 16.86 5.79
N ALA A 363 -21.02 15.62 5.45
CA ALA A 363 -22.06 14.85 6.13
C ALA A 363 -21.63 14.32 7.52
N GLY A 364 -20.34 14.47 7.87
CA GLY A 364 -19.75 14.00 9.12
C GLY A 364 -19.11 12.61 9.02
N ILE A 365 -18.12 12.36 9.89
CA ILE A 365 -17.34 11.12 9.95
C ILE A 365 -18.24 9.87 10.06
N PRO A 366 -19.20 9.78 10.99
CA PRO A 366 -20.01 8.55 11.12
C PRO A 366 -20.83 8.26 9.87
N THR A 367 -21.42 9.30 9.27
CA THR A 367 -22.28 9.18 8.09
C THR A 367 -21.49 8.66 6.89
N GLU A 368 -20.34 9.28 6.56
CA GLU A 368 -19.52 8.84 5.43
C GLU A 368 -18.88 7.48 5.69
N ALA A 369 -18.44 7.18 6.92
CA ALA A 369 -17.90 5.87 7.26
C ALA A 369 -18.95 4.75 7.07
N SER A 370 -20.20 5.00 7.50
CA SER A 370 -21.33 4.07 7.28
C SER A 370 -21.64 3.88 5.80
N ALA A 371 -21.70 4.97 5.02
CA ALA A 371 -21.90 4.88 3.57
C ALA A 371 -20.76 4.09 2.90
N ASN A 372 -19.51 4.36 3.29
CA ASN A 372 -18.34 3.72 2.68
C ASN A 372 -18.26 2.23 3.02
N ILE A 373 -18.51 1.81 4.26
CA ILE A 373 -18.49 0.37 4.61
C ILE A 373 -19.60 -0.41 3.89
N ARG A 374 -20.78 0.22 3.72
CA ARG A 374 -21.89 -0.37 2.95
C ARG A 374 -21.50 -0.56 1.49
N ALA A 375 -20.81 0.41 0.89
CA ALA A 375 -20.29 0.29 -0.46
C ALA A 375 -19.22 -0.81 -0.60
N ILE A 376 -18.37 -1.04 0.40
CA ILE A 376 -17.46 -2.21 0.40
C ILE A 376 -18.26 -3.51 0.49
N ASN A 377 -19.29 -3.57 1.33
CA ASN A 377 -20.19 -4.72 1.40
C ASN A 377 -20.92 -4.98 0.07
N GLU A 378 -21.22 -3.96 -0.73
CA GLU A 378 -21.77 -4.13 -2.09
C GLU A 378 -20.76 -4.81 -3.03
N VAL A 379 -19.46 -4.54 -2.88
CA VAL A 379 -18.43 -5.28 -3.63
C VAL A 379 -18.43 -6.76 -3.22
N ALA A 380 -18.46 -7.05 -1.91
CA ALA A 380 -18.54 -8.42 -1.42
C ALA A 380 -19.81 -9.14 -1.91
N LEU A 381 -20.96 -8.49 -1.88
CA LEU A 381 -22.22 -9.01 -2.40
C LEU A 381 -22.15 -9.27 -3.91
N ALA A 382 -21.54 -8.37 -4.68
CA ALA A 382 -21.33 -8.58 -6.12
C ALA A 382 -20.43 -9.81 -6.39
N MET A 383 -19.42 -10.05 -5.55
CA MET A 383 -18.60 -11.27 -5.61
C MET A 383 -19.42 -12.52 -5.30
N PHE A 384 -20.21 -12.53 -4.21
CA PHE A 384 -21.08 -13.66 -3.88
C PHE A 384 -22.13 -13.93 -4.96
N GLN A 385 -22.71 -12.88 -5.55
CA GLN A 385 -23.69 -13.01 -6.62
C GLN A 385 -23.07 -13.61 -7.88
N ALA A 386 -21.90 -13.11 -8.32
CA ALA A 386 -21.18 -13.67 -9.46
C ALA A 386 -20.94 -15.18 -9.30
N ARG A 387 -20.55 -15.59 -8.09
CA ARG A 387 -20.31 -17.01 -7.75
C ARG A 387 -21.60 -17.84 -7.82
N ARG A 388 -22.72 -17.30 -7.34
CA ARG A 388 -24.05 -17.93 -7.42
C ARG A 388 -24.51 -18.09 -8.88
N ASP A 389 -24.15 -17.15 -9.73
CA ASP A 389 -24.42 -17.16 -11.17
C ASP A 389 -23.46 -18.08 -11.96
N GLY A 390 -22.52 -18.75 -11.28
CA GLY A 390 -21.57 -19.69 -11.87
C GLY A 390 -20.29 -19.06 -12.41
N VAL A 391 -20.04 -17.78 -12.10
CA VAL A 391 -18.81 -17.05 -12.45
C VAL A 391 -17.85 -17.08 -11.26
N SER A 392 -16.72 -17.76 -11.41
CA SER A 392 -15.74 -17.87 -10.32
C SER A 392 -15.01 -16.55 -10.08
N VAL A 393 -14.77 -16.18 -8.83
CA VAL A 393 -14.07 -14.96 -8.44
C VAL A 393 -12.74 -15.30 -7.78
N ILE A 394 -11.66 -14.76 -8.32
CA ILE A 394 -10.29 -14.85 -7.80
C ILE A 394 -9.89 -13.48 -7.26
N ALA A 395 -9.54 -13.38 -5.99
CA ALA A 395 -8.87 -12.20 -5.43
C ALA A 395 -7.36 -12.37 -5.57
N LEU A 396 -6.72 -11.52 -6.38
CA LEU A 396 -5.26 -11.46 -6.52
C LEU A 396 -4.71 -10.33 -5.64
N LEU A 397 -4.10 -10.72 -4.52
CA LEU A 397 -3.35 -9.85 -3.61
C LEU A 397 -1.94 -9.62 -4.16
N ASP A 398 -1.86 -8.75 -5.17
CA ASP A 398 -0.63 -8.28 -5.81
C ASP A 398 0.07 -7.12 -5.07
N GLY A 399 -0.62 -6.59 -4.06
CA GLY A 399 -0.15 -5.58 -3.11
C GLY A 399 -0.37 -6.02 -1.66
N ASP A 400 0.08 -5.20 -0.71
CA ASP A 400 -0.32 -5.36 0.70
C ASP A 400 -1.85 -5.21 0.83
N ALA A 401 -2.42 -5.75 1.91
CA ALA A 401 -3.83 -5.56 2.24
C ALA A 401 -4.02 -5.33 3.74
N GLY A 402 -5.00 -4.53 4.11
CA GLY A 402 -5.28 -4.23 5.51
C GLY A 402 -6.76 -4.02 5.78
N ALA A 403 -7.16 -4.27 7.03
CA ALA A 403 -8.53 -4.08 7.51
C ALA A 403 -9.56 -4.65 6.52
N GLY A 404 -10.56 -3.85 6.14
CA GLY A 404 -11.62 -4.25 5.21
C GLY A 404 -11.13 -4.78 3.87
N GLY A 405 -9.99 -4.30 3.34
CA GLY A 405 -9.45 -4.84 2.10
C GLY A 405 -8.88 -6.25 2.25
N ALA A 406 -8.27 -6.56 3.39
CA ALA A 406 -7.82 -7.92 3.69
C ALA A 406 -9.02 -8.86 3.85
N PHE A 407 -10.05 -8.46 4.60
CA PHE A 407 -11.25 -9.28 4.80
C PHE A 407 -12.11 -9.45 3.54
N LEU A 408 -12.22 -8.41 2.71
CA LEU A 408 -12.92 -8.49 1.43
C LEU A 408 -12.35 -9.59 0.52
N SER A 409 -11.03 -9.79 0.54
CA SER A 409 -10.39 -10.86 -0.24
C SER A 409 -10.97 -12.24 0.07
N LEU A 410 -11.40 -12.48 1.32
CA LEU A 410 -11.94 -13.75 1.78
C LEU A 410 -13.33 -14.07 1.21
N CYS A 411 -14.00 -13.10 0.59
CA CYS A 411 -15.29 -13.28 -0.10
C CYS A 411 -15.14 -13.98 -1.46
N ALA A 412 -13.92 -14.03 -2.01
CA ALA A 412 -13.62 -14.71 -3.28
C ALA A 412 -13.67 -16.24 -3.13
N ASP A 413 -13.82 -16.96 -4.26
CA ASP A 413 -13.63 -18.41 -4.28
C ASP A 413 -12.18 -18.77 -3.96
N VAL A 414 -11.25 -18.02 -4.57
CA VAL A 414 -9.82 -18.25 -4.52
C VAL A 414 -9.11 -16.96 -4.17
N VAL A 415 -8.22 -17.03 -3.18
CA VAL A 415 -7.30 -15.95 -2.84
C VAL A 415 -5.90 -16.35 -3.30
N VAL A 416 -5.30 -15.54 -4.17
CA VAL A 416 -3.92 -15.70 -4.63
C VAL A 416 -3.11 -14.54 -4.08
N ALA A 417 -1.95 -14.80 -3.50
CA ALA A 417 -1.05 -13.75 -3.00
C ALA A 417 0.31 -13.77 -3.69
N VAL A 418 0.87 -12.58 -3.93
CA VAL A 418 2.26 -12.44 -4.36
C VAL A 418 3.20 -12.56 -3.14
N PRO A 419 4.31 -13.32 -3.23
CA PRO A 419 5.31 -13.37 -2.17
C PRO A 419 5.86 -11.98 -1.78
N GLY A 420 6.20 -11.81 -0.50
CA GLY A 420 6.73 -10.55 0.04
C GLY A 420 5.68 -9.47 0.35
N ARG A 421 4.38 -9.75 0.14
CA ARG A 421 3.27 -8.90 0.60
C ARG A 421 2.89 -9.21 2.04
N THR A 422 2.37 -8.19 2.72
CA THR A 422 1.91 -8.27 4.11
C THR A 422 0.42 -7.99 4.23
N PHE A 423 -0.27 -8.74 5.09
CA PHE A 423 -1.71 -8.66 5.30
C PHE A 423 -2.05 -8.38 6.77
N ASN A 424 -2.93 -7.41 7.00
CA ASN A 424 -3.38 -7.01 8.33
C ASN A 424 -4.89 -7.30 8.48
N TYR A 425 -5.24 -8.44 9.07
CA TYR A 425 -6.62 -8.86 9.33
C TYR A 425 -7.10 -8.39 10.70
N HIS A 426 -7.11 -7.09 10.94
CA HIS A 426 -7.58 -6.49 12.20
C HIS A 426 -8.10 -5.07 12.00
N TYR A 427 -8.88 -4.61 12.97
CA TYR A 427 -9.47 -3.26 13.00
C TYR A 427 -9.23 -2.53 14.33
N VAL A 428 -8.80 -3.24 15.38
CA VAL A 428 -8.72 -2.73 16.76
C VAL A 428 -7.85 -1.47 16.85
N GLY A 429 -6.77 -1.40 16.07
CA GLY A 429 -5.89 -0.23 16.00
C GLY A 429 -6.54 1.05 15.45
N MET A 430 -7.74 0.97 14.88
CA MET A 430 -8.52 2.11 14.38
C MET A 430 -9.69 2.41 15.33
N GLY A 431 -9.38 2.73 16.59
CA GLY A 431 -10.39 3.12 17.58
C GLY A 431 -11.35 1.99 17.99
N GLY A 432 -10.89 0.74 17.96
CA GLY A 432 -11.68 -0.41 18.42
C GLY A 432 -12.77 -0.87 17.44
N LEU A 433 -12.69 -0.47 16.17
CA LEU A 433 -13.61 -0.94 15.13
C LEU A 433 -13.74 -2.47 15.14
N THR A 434 -14.96 -2.95 14.91
CA THR A 434 -15.25 -4.39 14.91
C THR A 434 -15.17 -5.03 13.54
N GLY A 435 -15.35 -4.24 12.47
CA GLY A 435 -15.24 -4.70 11.08
C GLY A 435 -16.58 -5.07 10.42
N SER A 436 -16.55 -5.25 9.10
CA SER A 436 -17.65 -5.85 8.34
C SER A 436 -17.08 -6.70 7.20
N GLU A 437 -17.50 -6.50 5.94
CA GLU A 437 -17.05 -7.30 4.80
C GLU A 437 -17.39 -8.79 4.93
N PHE A 438 -18.46 -9.11 5.67
CA PHE A 438 -18.90 -10.47 5.97
C PHE A 438 -17.81 -11.30 6.66
N HIS A 439 -16.85 -10.65 7.33
CA HIS A 439 -15.72 -11.32 7.93
C HIS A 439 -16.12 -12.28 9.05
N THR A 440 -17.23 -12.01 9.76
CA THR A 440 -17.76 -12.93 10.80
C THR A 440 -18.32 -14.23 10.22
N LEU A 441 -18.47 -14.31 8.90
CA LEU A 441 -18.87 -15.50 8.14
C LEU A 441 -17.68 -16.11 7.39
N THR A 442 -16.89 -15.29 6.69
CA THR A 442 -15.80 -15.77 5.82
C THR A 442 -14.54 -16.16 6.59
N LEU A 443 -14.19 -15.46 7.68
CA LEU A 443 -13.01 -15.77 8.47
C LEU A 443 -13.14 -17.12 9.19
N PRO A 444 -14.24 -17.45 9.90
CA PRO A 444 -14.40 -18.77 10.52
C PRO A 444 -14.38 -19.93 9.53
N ALA A 445 -14.87 -19.72 8.31
CA ALA A 445 -14.82 -20.74 7.27
C ALA A 445 -13.38 -21.03 6.80
N ARG A 446 -12.50 -20.02 6.79
CA ARG A 446 -11.10 -20.15 6.33
C ARG A 446 -10.13 -20.51 7.44
N LEU A 447 -10.34 -19.97 8.64
CA LEU A 447 -9.53 -20.21 9.84
C LEU A 447 -10.47 -20.74 10.96
N PRO A 448 -10.73 -22.06 11.03
CA PRO A 448 -11.75 -22.63 11.93
C PRO A 448 -11.39 -22.55 13.42
N ASP A 449 -10.10 -22.53 13.74
CA ASP A 449 -9.62 -22.43 15.12
C ASP A 449 -9.94 -21.07 15.73
N GLU A 450 -10.69 -21.07 16.83
CA GLU A 450 -11.18 -19.84 17.46
C GLU A 450 -10.07 -19.01 18.09
N GLN A 451 -9.10 -19.66 18.72
CA GLN A 451 -7.98 -18.95 19.36
C GLN A 451 -7.10 -18.27 18.31
N SER A 452 -6.77 -18.95 17.22
CA SER A 452 -5.99 -18.38 16.12
C SER A 452 -6.71 -17.17 15.49
N ARG A 453 -8.04 -17.20 15.39
CA ARG A 453 -8.82 -16.04 14.95
C ARG A 453 -8.75 -14.89 15.96
N ALA A 454 -8.90 -15.17 17.24
CA ALA A 454 -8.81 -14.15 18.29
C ALA A 454 -7.42 -13.49 18.29
N ASP A 455 -6.35 -14.27 18.24
CA ASP A 455 -4.97 -13.77 18.17
C ASP A 455 -4.76 -12.88 16.93
N LEU A 456 -5.23 -13.35 15.75
CA LEU A 456 -5.15 -12.58 14.50
C LEU A 456 -5.85 -11.21 14.61
N LEU A 457 -7.04 -11.18 15.20
CA LEU A 457 -7.87 -9.98 15.31
C LEU A 457 -7.38 -9.01 16.40
N LEU A 458 -6.81 -9.52 17.49
CA LEU A 458 -6.50 -8.75 18.70
C LEU A 458 -5.02 -8.37 18.82
N ASP A 459 -4.09 -9.25 18.43
CA ASP A 459 -2.66 -8.95 18.51
C ASP A 459 -2.22 -7.89 17.51
N CYS A 460 -3.02 -7.68 16.46
CA CYS A 460 -2.78 -6.70 15.41
C CYS A 460 -1.42 -6.88 14.69
N LEU A 461 -0.92 -8.12 14.64
CA LEU A 461 0.32 -8.45 13.94
C LEU A 461 0.06 -8.70 12.44
N PRO A 462 0.97 -8.28 11.56
CA PRO A 462 0.88 -8.59 10.15
C PRO A 462 1.12 -10.10 9.91
N LEU A 463 0.53 -10.63 8.85
CA LEU A 463 0.89 -11.91 8.26
C LEU A 463 1.65 -11.68 6.97
N SER A 464 2.67 -12.51 6.71
CA SER A 464 3.23 -12.61 5.36
C SER A 464 2.28 -13.35 4.45
N ALA A 465 2.44 -13.19 3.12
CA ALA A 465 1.75 -14.03 2.15
C ALA A 465 1.95 -15.53 2.42
N TYR A 466 3.15 -15.93 2.84
CA TYR A 466 3.46 -17.31 3.17
C TYR A 466 2.67 -17.82 4.38
N GLN A 467 2.62 -17.06 5.48
CA GLN A 467 1.85 -17.48 6.67
C GLN A 467 0.35 -17.45 6.42
N ALA A 468 -0.15 -16.44 5.70
CA ALA A 468 -1.54 -16.40 5.30
C ALA A 468 -1.93 -17.63 4.47
N HIS A 469 -1.00 -18.13 3.63
CA HIS A 469 -1.19 -19.38 2.89
C HIS A 469 -1.19 -20.60 3.82
N ARG A 470 -0.19 -20.72 4.71
CA ARG A 470 -0.12 -21.81 5.71
C ARG A 470 -1.37 -21.89 6.60
N GLN A 471 -1.96 -20.74 6.93
CA GLN A 471 -3.13 -20.63 7.80
C GLN A 471 -4.47 -20.77 7.04
N GLY A 472 -4.47 -20.96 5.72
CA GLY A 472 -5.68 -21.16 4.92
C GLY A 472 -6.46 -19.87 4.57
N LEU A 473 -5.89 -18.70 4.85
CA LEU A 473 -6.44 -17.40 4.43
C LEU A 473 -6.15 -17.11 2.95
N VAL A 474 -5.01 -17.58 2.45
CA VAL A 474 -4.59 -17.54 1.05
C VAL A 474 -4.58 -18.97 0.48
N ASP A 475 -5.19 -19.17 -0.68
CA ASP A 475 -5.30 -20.48 -1.31
C ASP A 475 -4.06 -20.84 -2.14
N TYR A 476 -3.44 -19.85 -2.80
CA TYR A 476 -2.24 -20.05 -3.62
C TYR A 476 -1.26 -18.88 -3.54
N LEU A 477 0.03 -19.19 -3.73
CA LEU A 477 1.08 -18.19 -3.92
C LEU A 477 1.44 -18.08 -5.39
N ALA A 478 1.56 -16.85 -5.90
CA ALA A 478 2.15 -16.60 -7.21
C ALA A 478 3.67 -16.87 -7.17
N PRO A 479 4.31 -17.16 -8.33
CA PRO A 479 5.76 -17.22 -8.42
C PRO A 479 6.42 -15.93 -7.93
N SER A 480 7.50 -16.07 -7.15
CA SER A 480 8.27 -14.94 -6.66
C SER A 480 8.84 -14.10 -7.80
N GLY A 481 8.83 -12.78 -7.63
CA GLY A 481 9.44 -11.84 -8.57
C GLY A 481 8.57 -11.38 -9.75
N LEU A 482 7.38 -11.97 -9.94
CA LEU A 482 6.45 -11.51 -10.99
C LEU A 482 5.81 -10.16 -10.64
N ALA A 483 5.71 -9.30 -11.65
CA ALA A 483 5.16 -7.95 -11.57
C ALA A 483 4.46 -7.56 -12.88
N GLY A 484 3.68 -6.47 -12.86
CA GLY A 484 3.14 -5.85 -14.07
C GLY A 484 2.44 -6.83 -15.02
N ASP A 485 2.83 -6.79 -16.30
CA ASP A 485 2.28 -7.62 -17.36
C ASP A 485 2.63 -9.11 -17.20
N ASP A 486 3.81 -9.45 -16.69
CA ASP A 486 4.20 -10.86 -16.44
C ASP A 486 3.28 -11.51 -15.40
N LEU A 487 2.94 -10.77 -14.35
CA LEU A 487 1.97 -11.23 -13.34
C LEU A 487 0.55 -11.33 -13.93
N LEU A 488 0.17 -10.42 -14.85
CA LEU A 488 -1.12 -10.48 -15.54
C LEU A 488 -1.22 -11.71 -16.45
N GLU A 489 -0.15 -12.02 -17.18
CA GLU A 489 -0.09 -13.21 -18.03
C GLU A 489 -0.19 -14.47 -17.17
N TRP A 490 0.60 -14.54 -16.10
CA TRP A 490 0.58 -15.69 -15.20
C TRP A 490 -0.79 -15.90 -14.55
N VAL A 491 -1.44 -14.85 -14.04
CA VAL A 491 -2.75 -15.01 -13.38
C VAL A 491 -3.84 -15.41 -14.38
N HIS A 492 -3.71 -14.97 -15.64
CA HIS A 492 -4.61 -15.40 -16.70
C HIS A 492 -4.48 -16.91 -16.97
N GLU A 493 -3.26 -17.41 -17.15
CA GLU A 493 -3.00 -18.83 -17.34
C GLU A 493 -3.36 -19.65 -16.10
N PHE A 494 -3.10 -19.14 -14.90
CA PHE A 494 -3.55 -19.75 -13.64
C PHE A 494 -5.08 -19.90 -13.61
N ALA A 495 -5.82 -18.85 -13.96
CA ALA A 495 -7.29 -18.88 -13.96
C ALA A 495 -7.82 -19.96 -14.92
N LEU A 496 -7.30 -20.01 -16.15
CA LEU A 496 -7.67 -21.02 -17.15
C LEU A 496 -7.38 -22.44 -16.68
N ASN A 497 -6.21 -22.69 -16.09
CA ASN A 497 -5.86 -24.01 -15.56
C ASN A 497 -6.72 -24.40 -14.36
N HIS A 498 -7.00 -23.44 -13.47
CA HIS A 498 -7.87 -23.65 -12.32
C HIS A 498 -9.30 -23.99 -12.74
N ARG A 499 -9.80 -23.32 -13.78
CA ARG A 499 -11.10 -23.59 -14.40
C ARG A 499 -11.19 -25.03 -14.91
N GLU A 500 -10.22 -25.47 -15.70
CA GLU A 500 -10.22 -26.83 -16.26
C GLU A 500 -10.09 -27.90 -15.18
N ALA A 501 -9.28 -27.66 -14.15
CA ALA A 501 -9.20 -28.54 -12.99
C ALA A 501 -10.55 -28.63 -12.24
N GLY A 502 -11.24 -27.49 -12.08
CA GLY A 502 -12.57 -27.43 -11.45
C GLY A 502 -13.63 -28.21 -12.21
N LYS A 503 -13.64 -28.13 -13.56
CA LYS A 503 -14.56 -28.93 -14.39
C LYS A 503 -14.36 -30.43 -14.21
N ARG A 504 -13.11 -30.90 -14.12
CA ARG A 504 -12.79 -32.31 -13.92
C ARG A 504 -13.17 -32.83 -12.54
N ALA A 505 -13.00 -32.01 -11.50
CA ALA A 505 -13.28 -32.39 -10.12
C ALA A 505 -14.77 -32.27 -9.73
N GLY A 506 -15.58 -31.54 -10.50
CA GLY A 506 -16.97 -31.24 -10.16
C GLY A 506 -17.12 -30.17 -9.06
N ARG A 507 -18.36 -29.86 -8.66
CA ARG A 507 -18.66 -28.78 -7.69
C ARG A 507 -18.22 -29.07 -6.25
N ALA A 508 -17.80 -30.29 -5.92
CA ALA A 508 -17.43 -30.72 -4.56
C ALA A 508 -16.16 -30.04 -4.01
N ARG A 509 -15.34 -29.40 -4.85
CA ARG A 509 -14.10 -28.72 -4.44
C ARG A 509 -14.31 -27.31 -3.87
N TRP A 510 -15.48 -26.72 -4.08
CA TRP A 510 -15.73 -25.33 -3.69
C TRP A 510 -16.30 -25.25 -2.28
N ARG A 511 -15.84 -24.26 -1.50
CA ARG A 511 -16.45 -23.94 -0.21
C ARG A 511 -17.94 -23.64 -0.43
N PRO A 512 -18.87 -24.23 0.35
CA PRO A 512 -20.28 -23.93 0.23
C PRO A 512 -20.54 -22.43 0.23
N LEU A 513 -21.31 -21.96 -0.74
CA LEU A 513 -21.72 -20.56 -0.80
C LEU A 513 -22.73 -20.31 0.32
N PRO A 514 -22.54 -19.26 1.14
CA PRO A 514 -23.57 -18.85 2.09
C PRO A 514 -24.85 -18.49 1.36
N THR A 515 -25.99 -18.89 1.92
CA THR A 515 -27.31 -18.53 1.45
C THR A 515 -27.53 -17.02 1.52
N GLU A 516 -28.46 -16.50 0.72
CA GLU A 516 -28.83 -15.07 0.77
C GLU A 516 -29.32 -14.66 2.16
N ALA A 517 -30.03 -15.55 2.86
CA ALA A 517 -30.47 -15.33 4.23
C ALA A 517 -29.29 -15.22 5.22
N GLU A 518 -28.27 -16.07 5.09
CA GLU A 518 -27.05 -15.99 5.92
C GLU A 518 -26.27 -14.71 5.65
N LEU A 519 -26.16 -14.29 4.39
CA LEU A 519 -25.52 -13.02 4.02
C LEU A 519 -26.29 -11.84 4.63
N ALA A 520 -27.61 -11.76 4.41
CA ALA A 520 -28.44 -10.69 4.95
C ALA A 520 -28.37 -10.61 6.49
N ALA A 521 -28.45 -11.74 7.18
CA ALA A 521 -28.36 -11.79 8.63
C ALA A 521 -26.95 -11.37 9.14
N THR A 522 -25.89 -11.80 8.44
CA THR A 522 -24.51 -11.42 8.77
C THR A 522 -24.29 -9.93 8.59
N GLN A 523 -24.68 -9.39 7.43
CA GLN A 523 -24.55 -7.97 7.13
C GLN A 523 -25.31 -7.11 8.14
N ALA A 524 -26.54 -7.48 8.49
CA ALA A 524 -27.32 -6.75 9.49
C ALA A 524 -26.63 -6.71 10.86
N ARG A 525 -26.05 -7.83 11.32
CA ARG A 525 -25.34 -7.90 12.61
C ARG A 525 -24.05 -7.07 12.60
N GLU A 526 -23.22 -7.23 11.58
CA GLU A 526 -21.95 -6.50 11.45
C GLU A 526 -22.20 -4.99 11.33
N LEU A 527 -23.10 -4.57 10.43
CA LEU A 527 -23.41 -3.16 10.22
C LEU A 527 -24.01 -2.50 11.48
N ALA A 528 -24.92 -3.19 12.17
CA ALA A 528 -25.49 -2.66 13.42
C ALA A 528 -24.41 -2.41 14.50
N ARG A 529 -23.32 -3.19 14.50
CA ARG A 529 -22.20 -3.00 15.43
C ARG A 529 -21.27 -1.89 14.95
N ILE A 530 -20.79 -1.95 13.71
CA ILE A 530 -19.82 -1.00 13.20
C ILE A 530 -20.38 0.43 13.10
N ASP A 531 -21.69 0.59 12.86
CA ASP A 531 -22.33 1.91 12.88
C ASP A 531 -22.25 2.57 14.28
N ARG A 532 -22.31 1.78 15.36
CA ARG A 532 -22.07 2.28 16.73
C ARG A 532 -20.60 2.63 16.93
N ASP A 533 -19.69 1.79 16.43
CA ASP A 533 -18.26 2.04 16.53
C ASP A 533 -17.89 3.35 15.79
N PHE A 534 -18.48 3.63 14.63
CA PHE A 534 -18.25 4.88 13.89
C PHE A 534 -18.74 6.13 14.63
N ALA A 535 -19.81 6.01 15.41
CA ALA A 535 -20.30 7.09 16.25
C ALA A 535 -19.41 7.34 17.49
N SER A 536 -18.52 6.42 17.84
CA SER A 536 -17.69 6.53 19.04
C SER A 536 -16.66 7.67 18.95
N PRO A 537 -16.33 8.33 20.08
CA PRO A 537 -15.23 9.29 20.14
C PRO A 537 -13.87 8.68 19.81
N GLU A 538 -13.66 7.40 20.14
CA GLU A 538 -12.43 6.66 19.93
C GLU A 538 -12.12 6.51 18.44
N PHE A 539 -13.11 6.08 17.64
CA PHE A 539 -12.97 6.00 16.20
C PHE A 539 -12.71 7.38 15.59
N GLN A 540 -13.54 8.38 15.92
CA GLN A 540 -13.41 9.73 15.35
C GLN A 540 -12.03 10.35 15.65
N SER A 541 -11.50 10.14 16.86
CA SER A 541 -10.17 10.57 17.25
C SER A 541 -9.07 9.80 16.50
N ALA A 542 -9.24 8.49 16.31
CA ALA A 542 -8.31 7.67 15.55
C ALA A 542 -8.23 8.12 14.07
N VAL A 543 -9.38 8.39 13.43
CA VAL A 543 -9.44 8.96 12.08
C VAL A 543 -8.68 10.28 12.00
N ALA A 544 -8.95 11.21 12.92
CA ALA A 544 -8.28 12.51 12.95
C ALA A 544 -6.75 12.37 13.10
N ASN A 545 -6.29 11.47 13.96
CA ASN A 545 -4.87 11.20 14.17
C ASN A 545 -4.21 10.60 12.92
N PHE A 546 -4.87 9.63 12.28
CA PHE A 546 -4.39 9.01 11.03
C PHE A 546 -4.25 10.03 9.89
N VAL A 547 -5.27 10.85 9.67
CA VAL A 547 -5.32 11.84 8.58
C VAL A 547 -4.29 12.94 8.80
N ARG A 548 -4.11 13.39 10.05
CA ARG A 548 -3.11 14.40 10.43
C ARG A 548 -1.70 13.84 10.63
N LYS A 549 -1.48 12.54 10.36
CA LYS A 549 -0.18 11.86 10.50
C LYS A 549 0.43 12.01 11.90
N ARG A 550 -0.41 11.97 12.93
CA ARG A 550 0.03 11.89 14.32
C ARG A 550 0.49 10.46 14.62
N GLY A 551 1.51 10.33 15.48
CA GLY A 551 2.04 9.03 15.87
C GLY A 551 0.96 8.16 16.51
N THR A 552 0.91 6.90 16.11
CA THR A 552 0.06 5.86 16.71
C THR A 552 0.96 4.87 17.46
N ALA A 553 0.46 4.34 18.58
CA ALA A 553 1.16 3.25 19.26
C ALA A 553 1.28 2.04 18.33
N PRO A 554 2.43 1.36 18.28
CA PRO A 554 2.55 0.09 17.57
C PRO A 554 1.73 -1.00 18.29
N PRO A 555 1.50 -2.15 17.65
CA PRO A 555 0.91 -3.31 18.33
C PRO A 555 1.75 -3.72 19.53
N THR A 556 1.14 -3.86 20.72
CA THR A 556 1.83 -4.32 21.93
C THR A 556 2.52 -5.67 21.69
N ALA A 557 1.83 -6.57 20.98
CA ALA A 557 2.35 -7.89 20.62
C ALA A 557 3.59 -7.85 19.70
N ALA A 558 3.88 -6.72 19.03
CA ALA A 558 5.09 -6.55 18.24
C ALA A 558 6.29 -6.10 19.09
N ILE A 559 6.03 -5.40 20.20
CA ILE A 559 7.05 -4.97 21.16
C ILE A 559 7.51 -6.16 22.01
N GLU A 560 6.56 -7.03 22.37
CA GLU A 560 6.85 -8.24 23.13
C GLU A 560 7.56 -9.30 22.29
N TYR A 561 8.42 -10.09 22.96
CA TYR A 561 9.13 -11.19 22.35
C TYR A 561 8.15 -12.24 21.81
N ARG A 562 8.16 -12.46 20.49
CA ARG A 562 7.49 -13.61 19.88
C ARG A 562 8.46 -14.41 19.01
N GLY A 563 8.40 -15.73 19.19
CA GLY A 563 9.12 -16.69 18.35
C GLY A 563 8.49 -16.86 16.96
N ALA A 564 8.83 -17.97 16.32
CA ALA A 564 8.25 -18.39 15.05
C ALA A 564 6.70 -18.43 15.14
N TYR A 565 6.02 -18.30 13.99
CA TYR A 565 4.63 -18.76 13.91
C TYR A 565 4.60 -20.27 14.17
N ALA A 566 3.64 -20.74 14.96
CA ALA A 566 3.45 -22.17 15.20
C ALA A 566 3.20 -22.96 13.90
#